data_AF-A0A813C723-F1
#
_entry.id   AF-A0A813C723-F1
#
_cell.length_a   1.000
_cell.length_b   1.000
_cell.length_c   1.000
_cell.angle_alpha   90.00
_cell.angle_beta   90.00
_cell.angle_gamma   90.00
#
_symmetry.space_group_name_H-M   'P 1'
#
loop_
_entity.id
_entity.type
_entity.pdbx_description
1 polymer ?
#
loop_
_entity_poly.entity_id
_entity_poly.type
_entity_poly.pdbx_seq_one_letter_code
_entity_poly.pdbx_strand_id
1 'polypeptide(L)'
;MSSTCSDWDFSVKPGQPYCLKALERLSTLLGDKDTSLFPALQQGVPTGFDGDIPRSHTLRPRRESEPDSGHDLVVCEGNWQGAESDPGLLQELIQEEIDAGFLEEMPSLEAAYERWGKERVAVGKVNIVKAPGRASRLVLDNSVCNTNQNCTVPEQFSLPSLQDIQAAFPAREDSSPDRGLLGLRQQD
;
A
#
# COMPACT_ATOMS: atom_id res chain seq x y z
N MET A 1 30.67 32.25 -7.96
CA MET A 1 30.57 31.05 -8.81
C MET A 1 29.12 30.91 -9.21
N SER A 2 28.84 30.92 -10.51
CA SER A 2 27.50 30.95 -11.09
C SER A 2 26.79 29.61 -10.89
N SER A 3 25.83 29.51 -9.96
CA SER A 3 24.93 28.37 -9.86
C SER A 3 23.97 28.40 -11.05
N THR A 4 24.28 27.61 -12.07
CA THR A 4 23.43 27.45 -13.24
C THR A 4 22.14 26.72 -12.86
N CYS A 5 21.02 27.22 -13.36
CA CYS A 5 19.65 26.71 -13.24
C CYS A 5 19.45 25.32 -13.91
N SER A 6 20.50 24.52 -14.02
CA SER A 6 20.58 23.30 -14.86
C SER A 6 20.57 22.00 -14.04
N ASP A 7 20.37 22.08 -12.73
CA ASP A 7 20.58 20.95 -11.81
C ASP A 7 19.28 20.31 -11.29
N TRP A 8 18.12 20.78 -11.77
CA TRP A 8 16.80 20.28 -11.37
C TRP A 8 16.05 19.69 -12.56
N ASP A 9 15.60 18.43 -12.43
CA ASP A 9 14.78 17.74 -13.42
C ASP A 9 13.34 17.58 -12.89
N PHE A 10 12.43 18.38 -13.44
CA PHE A 10 11.01 18.37 -13.10
C PHE A 10 10.17 17.47 -14.01
N SER A 11 10.79 16.62 -14.83
CA SER A 11 10.06 15.68 -15.68
C SER A 11 9.27 14.66 -14.84
N VAL A 12 8.10 14.30 -15.35
CA VAL A 12 7.21 13.29 -14.77
C VAL A 12 7.25 12.09 -15.71
N LYS A 13 7.77 10.96 -15.24
CA LYS A 13 7.75 9.70 -16.00
C LYS A 13 6.32 9.17 -16.12
N PRO A 14 5.97 8.46 -17.22
CA PRO A 14 4.68 7.78 -17.36
C PRO A 14 4.39 6.85 -16.17
N GLY A 15 3.11 6.70 -15.83
CA GLY A 15 2.65 5.79 -14.77
C GLY A 15 2.72 6.35 -13.34
N GLN A 16 3.16 7.60 -13.15
CA GLN A 16 3.19 8.23 -11.83
C GLN A 16 3.09 9.77 -11.93
N PRO A 17 2.52 10.48 -10.94
CA PRO A 17 2.22 11.92 -11.05
C PRO A 17 3.33 12.85 -10.52
N TYR A 18 4.48 12.32 -10.09
CA TYR A 18 5.50 13.05 -9.34
C TYR A 18 6.77 13.34 -10.14
N CYS A 19 7.44 14.46 -9.83
CA CYS A 19 8.76 14.79 -10.36
C CYS A 19 9.88 14.16 -9.51
N LEU A 20 9.95 12.82 -9.54
CA LEU A 20 10.77 12.04 -8.59
C LEU A 20 12.24 12.46 -8.52
N LYS A 21 12.86 12.87 -9.63
CA LYS A 21 14.26 13.34 -9.66
C LYS A 21 14.47 14.67 -8.94
N ALA A 22 13.54 15.62 -9.09
CA ALA A 22 13.59 16.86 -8.33
C ALA A 22 13.42 16.57 -6.83
N LEU A 23 12.49 15.69 -6.46
CA LEU A 23 12.29 15.31 -5.05
C LEU A 23 13.51 14.59 -4.46
N GLU A 24 14.16 13.70 -5.22
CA GLU A 24 15.42 13.05 -4.85
C GLU A 24 16.53 14.06 -4.58
N ARG A 25 16.67 15.07 -5.46
CA ARG A 25 17.65 16.14 -5.30
C ARG A 25 17.38 16.96 -4.05
N LEU A 26 16.11 17.31 -3.81
CA LEU A 26 15.70 18.03 -2.61
C LEU A 26 16.03 17.22 -1.34
N SER A 27 15.68 15.94 -1.30
CA SER A 27 15.98 15.03 -0.20
C SER A 27 17.49 14.95 0.08
N THR A 28 18.30 14.83 -0.99
CA THR A 28 19.77 14.84 -0.88
C THR A 28 20.30 16.14 -0.27
N LEU A 29 19.78 17.30 -0.70
CA LEU A 29 20.20 18.61 -0.18
C LEU A 29 19.79 18.82 1.29
N LEU A 30 18.66 18.25 1.70
CA LEU A 30 18.18 18.30 3.08
C LEU A 30 18.85 17.27 4.00
N GLY A 31 19.65 16.36 3.44
CA GLY A 31 20.30 15.29 4.22
C GLY A 31 19.31 14.31 4.80
N ASP A 32 18.24 13.98 4.05
CA ASP A 32 17.26 12.99 4.44
C ASP A 32 17.94 11.64 4.76
N LYS A 33 17.39 10.93 5.75
CA LYS A 33 17.91 9.62 6.19
C LYS A 33 17.45 8.50 5.27
N ASP A 34 16.30 8.64 4.63
CA ASP A 34 15.83 7.68 3.66
C ASP A 34 16.41 7.98 2.28
N THR A 35 17.62 7.48 2.05
CA THR A 35 18.32 7.61 0.78
C THR A 35 17.80 6.64 -0.28
N SER A 36 16.91 5.72 0.08
CA SER A 36 16.46 4.62 -0.77
C SER A 36 15.09 4.87 -1.41
N LEU A 37 14.28 5.76 -0.83
CA LEU A 37 12.92 6.06 -1.26
C LEU A 37 12.81 6.42 -2.74
N PHE A 38 13.54 7.44 -3.19
CA PHE A 38 13.41 7.94 -4.56
C PHE A 38 13.99 6.99 -5.61
N PRO A 39 15.13 6.32 -5.39
CA PRO A 39 15.56 5.22 -6.25
C PRO A 39 14.49 4.13 -6.39
N ALA A 40 13.88 3.69 -5.29
CA ALA A 40 12.82 2.68 -5.31
C ALA A 40 11.58 3.15 -6.08
N LEU A 41 11.10 4.36 -5.83
CA LEU A 41 9.94 4.94 -6.57
C LEU A 41 10.21 5.07 -8.07
N GLN A 42 11.46 5.29 -8.48
CA GLN A 42 11.82 5.43 -9.89
C GLN A 42 11.95 4.09 -10.64
N GLN A 43 12.26 3.00 -9.93
CA GLN A 43 12.41 1.65 -10.47
C GLN A 43 11.12 0.83 -10.37
N GLY A 44 10.33 1.07 -9.32
CA GLY A 44 9.22 0.23 -8.87
C GLY A 44 9.47 -0.21 -7.43
N VAL A 45 8.48 -0.03 -6.57
CA VAL A 45 8.62 -0.32 -5.13
C VAL A 45 8.55 -1.84 -4.92
N PRO A 46 9.52 -2.43 -4.21
CA PRO A 46 9.48 -3.85 -3.88
C PRO A 46 8.28 -4.18 -2.97
N THR A 47 7.69 -5.34 -3.19
CA THR A 47 6.57 -5.84 -2.37
C THR A 47 7.03 -6.43 -1.03
N GLY A 48 8.34 -6.70 -0.90
CA GLY A 48 8.94 -7.35 0.26
C GLY A 48 8.96 -8.87 0.18
N PHE A 49 8.50 -9.45 -0.93
CA PHE A 49 8.55 -10.90 -1.17
C PHE A 49 9.99 -11.45 -1.13
N ASP A 50 10.94 -10.73 -1.74
CA ASP A 50 12.36 -11.09 -1.74
C ASP A 50 13.12 -10.55 -0.52
N GLY A 51 12.42 -9.95 0.46
CA GLY A 51 13.06 -9.27 1.59
C GLY A 51 13.92 -8.06 1.17
N ASP A 52 13.62 -7.49 0.01
CA ASP A 52 14.41 -6.48 -0.70
C ASP A 52 13.93 -5.04 -0.43
N ILE A 53 12.98 -4.85 0.48
CA ILE A 53 12.58 -3.51 0.94
C ILE A 53 13.75 -2.89 1.73
N PRO A 54 14.35 -1.78 1.25
CA PRO A 54 15.40 -1.08 1.98
C PRO A 54 14.82 -0.39 3.22
N ARG A 55 15.66 -0.21 4.25
CA ARG A 55 15.27 0.54 5.45
C ARG A 55 15.30 2.04 5.17
N SER A 56 14.25 2.74 5.59
CA SER A 56 14.17 4.19 5.56
C SER A 56 15.05 4.86 6.60
N HIS A 57 15.37 4.16 7.70
CA HIS A 57 16.07 4.70 8.87
C HIS A 57 15.33 5.84 9.59
N THR A 58 14.08 6.13 9.20
CA THR A 58 13.21 7.11 9.86
C THR A 58 12.17 6.43 10.76
N LEU A 59 11.89 5.15 10.50
CA LEU A 59 10.95 4.32 11.24
C LEU A 59 11.67 3.39 12.21
N ARG A 60 10.90 2.82 13.15
CA ARG A 60 11.46 1.86 14.10
C ARG A 60 11.67 0.52 13.39
N PRO A 61 12.84 -0.14 13.55
CA PRO A 61 13.02 -1.49 13.05
C PRO A 61 11.95 -2.43 13.61
N ARG A 62 11.44 -3.33 12.76
CA ARG A 62 10.56 -4.41 13.20
C ARG A 62 11.36 -5.32 14.15
N ARG A 63 10.72 -5.81 15.22
CA ARG A 63 11.34 -6.81 16.08
C ARG A 63 11.58 -8.08 15.28
N GLU A 64 12.77 -8.64 15.40
CA GLU A 64 13.10 -9.95 14.84
C GLU A 64 12.14 -10.98 15.45
N SER A 65 11.32 -11.60 14.60
CA SER A 65 10.57 -12.81 14.92
C SER A 65 11.36 -14.01 14.43
N GLU A 66 11.01 -15.21 14.89
CA GLU A 66 11.55 -16.43 14.29
C GLU A 66 11.33 -16.40 12.77
N PRO A 67 12.32 -16.84 11.98
CA PRO A 67 12.19 -16.89 10.53
C PRO A 67 11.06 -17.87 10.20
N ASP A 68 9.96 -17.34 9.67
CA ASP A 68 8.96 -18.16 9.00
C ASP A 68 9.60 -18.77 7.76
N SER A 69 9.34 -20.05 7.50
CA SER A 69 10.06 -20.82 6.46
C SER A 69 9.68 -20.40 5.04
N GLY A 70 8.89 -19.35 4.89
CA GLY A 70 8.16 -19.04 3.68
C GLY A 70 7.04 -20.05 3.43
N HIS A 71 6.03 -19.64 2.68
CA HIS A 71 4.97 -20.52 2.22
C HIS A 71 4.96 -20.52 0.70
N ASP A 72 4.74 -21.68 0.08
CA ASP A 72 4.64 -21.74 -1.38
C ASP A 72 3.48 -20.84 -1.86
N LEU A 73 3.75 -20.04 -2.89
CA LEU A 73 2.72 -19.22 -3.54
C LEU A 73 1.69 -20.14 -4.19
N VAL A 74 0.42 -19.75 -4.08
CA VAL A 74 -0.70 -20.55 -4.59
C VAL A 74 -1.42 -19.81 -5.71
N VAL A 75 -1.82 -20.57 -6.73
CA VAL A 75 -2.76 -20.13 -7.77
C VAL A 75 -4.14 -20.61 -7.37
N CYS A 76 -4.99 -19.69 -6.92
CA CYS A 76 -6.37 -20.01 -6.57
C CYS A 76 -7.25 -20.11 -7.81
N GLU A 77 -8.18 -21.08 -7.80
CA GLU A 77 -9.23 -21.19 -8.80
C GLU A 77 -10.54 -20.54 -8.30
N GLY A 78 -11.22 -19.86 -9.22
CA GLY A 78 -12.50 -19.20 -8.98
C GLY A 78 -12.39 -17.98 -8.06
N ASN A 79 -13.50 -17.27 -7.93
CA ASN A 79 -13.57 -16.06 -7.13
C ASN A 79 -14.36 -16.29 -5.84
N TRP A 80 -14.42 -15.28 -4.98
CA TRP A 80 -15.35 -15.32 -3.87
C TRP A 80 -16.79 -15.15 -4.37
N GLN A 81 -17.74 -15.74 -3.63
CA GLN A 81 -19.16 -15.77 -4.02
C GLN A 81 -19.73 -14.37 -4.35
N GLY A 82 -19.28 -13.32 -3.66
CA GLY A 82 -19.75 -11.95 -3.93
C GLY A 82 -19.36 -11.45 -5.33
N ALA A 83 -18.19 -11.83 -5.85
CA ALA A 83 -17.80 -11.55 -7.23
C ALA A 83 -18.49 -12.49 -8.23
N GLU A 84 -18.59 -13.79 -7.92
CA GLU A 84 -19.24 -14.76 -8.82
C GLU A 84 -20.75 -14.52 -8.99
N SER A 85 -21.39 -13.94 -7.98
CA SER A 85 -22.82 -13.62 -8.00
C SER A 85 -23.21 -12.51 -8.97
N ASP A 86 -22.24 -11.68 -9.39
CA ASP A 86 -22.47 -10.53 -10.26
C ASP A 86 -21.32 -10.34 -11.27
N PRO A 87 -21.22 -11.22 -12.30
CA PRO A 87 -20.13 -11.19 -13.26
C PRO A 87 -20.08 -9.90 -14.10
N GLY A 88 -21.23 -9.25 -14.31
CA GLY A 88 -21.30 -7.99 -15.06
C GLY A 88 -20.61 -6.86 -14.33
N LEU A 89 -20.95 -6.67 -13.05
CA LEU A 89 -20.30 -5.69 -12.20
C LEU A 89 -18.82 -6.01 -11.97
N LEU A 90 -18.47 -7.31 -11.87
CA LEU A 90 -17.07 -7.72 -11.75
C LEU A 90 -16.24 -7.24 -12.95
N GLN A 91 -16.74 -7.48 -14.17
CA GLN A 91 -16.04 -7.08 -15.38
C GLN A 91 -15.94 -5.56 -15.52
N GLU A 92 -16.98 -4.82 -15.14
CA GLU A 92 -16.98 -3.35 -15.12
C GLU A 92 -15.87 -2.83 -14.20
N LEU A 93 -15.82 -3.31 -12.95
CA LEU A 93 -14.80 -2.89 -11.98
C LEU A 93 -13.38 -3.28 -12.41
N ILE A 94 -13.19 -4.45 -13.03
CA ILE A 94 -11.88 -4.85 -13.58
C ILE A 94 -11.47 -3.90 -14.72
N GLN A 95 -12.40 -3.54 -15.60
CA GLN A 95 -12.12 -2.65 -16.72
C GLN A 95 -11.75 -1.24 -16.24
N GLU A 96 -12.41 -0.73 -15.20
CA GLU A 96 -12.05 0.56 -14.59
C GLU A 96 -10.59 0.58 -14.11
N GLU A 97 -10.13 -0.50 -13.46
CA GLU A 97 -8.75 -0.62 -12.97
C GLU A 97 -7.73 -0.77 -14.11
N ILE A 98 -8.10 -1.44 -15.22
CA ILE A 98 -7.28 -1.53 -16.44
C ILE A 98 -7.17 -0.15 -17.11
N ASP A 99 -8.30 0.55 -17.27
CA ASP A 99 -8.36 1.87 -17.91
C ASP A 99 -7.59 2.92 -17.08
N ALA A 100 -7.58 2.77 -15.75
CA ALA A 100 -6.78 3.58 -14.84
C ALA A 100 -5.28 3.22 -14.87
N GLY A 101 -4.90 2.11 -15.51
CA GLY A 101 -3.51 1.63 -15.60
C GLY A 101 -3.01 0.95 -14.33
N PHE A 102 -3.91 0.51 -13.46
CA PHE A 102 -3.57 -0.25 -12.25
C PHE A 102 -3.44 -1.75 -12.50
N LEU A 103 -4.12 -2.28 -13.53
CA LEU A 103 -4.05 -3.69 -13.95
C LEU A 103 -3.59 -3.83 -15.41
N GLU A 104 -2.92 -4.94 -15.70
CA GLU A 104 -2.53 -5.37 -17.05
C GLU A 104 -3.17 -6.73 -17.33
N GLU A 105 -3.72 -6.91 -18.53
CA GLU A 105 -4.25 -8.20 -18.96
C GLU A 105 -3.12 -9.17 -19.29
N MET A 106 -3.11 -10.33 -18.62
CA MET A 106 -2.16 -11.40 -18.89
C MET A 106 -2.76 -12.43 -19.84
N PRO A 107 -2.08 -12.78 -20.96
CA PRO A 107 -2.63 -13.70 -21.97
C PRO A 107 -2.94 -15.10 -21.43
N SER A 108 -2.09 -15.61 -20.53
CA SER A 108 -2.31 -16.88 -19.84
C SER A 108 -1.44 -16.98 -18.59
N LEU A 109 -1.72 -18.01 -17.78
CA LEU A 109 -0.91 -18.32 -16.60
C LEU A 109 0.50 -18.80 -16.98
N GLU A 110 0.63 -19.53 -18.09
CA GLU A 110 1.93 -19.96 -18.63
C GLU A 110 2.79 -18.76 -19.04
N ALA A 111 2.19 -17.74 -19.68
CA ALA A 111 2.90 -16.51 -20.01
C ALA A 111 3.40 -15.79 -18.76
N ALA A 112 2.64 -15.82 -17.66
CA ALA A 112 3.08 -15.30 -16.36
C ALA A 112 4.27 -16.10 -15.81
N TYR A 113 4.21 -17.44 -15.87
CA TYR A 113 5.31 -18.29 -15.43
C TYR A 113 6.58 -18.12 -16.27
N GLU A 114 6.47 -17.93 -17.58
CA GLU A 114 7.62 -17.63 -18.44
C GLU A 114 8.23 -16.26 -18.10
N ARG A 115 7.39 -15.27 -17.77
CA ARG A 115 7.84 -13.90 -17.45
C ARG A 115 8.51 -13.79 -16.09
N TRP A 116 7.98 -14.48 -15.07
CA TRP A 116 8.41 -14.29 -13.68
C TRP A 116 8.96 -15.53 -12.99
N GLY A 117 8.75 -16.74 -13.52
CA GLY A 117 9.05 -17.99 -12.84
C GLY A 117 7.86 -18.51 -12.02
N LYS A 118 7.76 -19.84 -11.89
CA LYS A 118 6.59 -20.50 -11.28
C LYS A 118 6.49 -20.23 -9.78
N GLU A 119 7.63 -20.10 -9.11
CA GLU A 119 7.77 -19.82 -7.68
C GLU A 119 7.49 -18.35 -7.32
N ARG A 120 7.27 -17.47 -8.31
CA ARG A 120 7.04 -16.03 -8.14
C ARG A 120 5.65 -15.57 -8.58
N VAL A 121 4.79 -16.51 -8.97
CA VAL A 121 3.43 -16.21 -9.44
C VAL A 121 2.42 -16.74 -8.43
N ALA A 122 1.53 -15.86 -7.98
CA ALA A 122 0.38 -16.21 -7.16
C ALA A 122 -0.89 -15.64 -7.82
N VAL A 123 -2.01 -16.34 -7.65
CA VAL A 123 -3.32 -15.84 -8.08
C VAL A 123 -4.22 -15.84 -6.86
N GLY A 124 -4.53 -14.64 -6.37
CA GLY A 124 -5.49 -14.44 -5.28
C GLY A 124 -6.93 -14.53 -5.78
N LYS A 125 -7.87 -14.47 -4.84
CA LYS A 125 -9.31 -14.44 -5.15
C LYS A 125 -9.86 -13.04 -5.08
N VAL A 126 -10.67 -12.64 -6.04
CA VAL A 126 -11.36 -11.34 -5.98
C VAL A 126 -12.76 -11.47 -5.38
N ASN A 127 -13.22 -10.40 -4.76
CA ASN A 127 -14.56 -10.22 -4.25
C ASN A 127 -15.08 -8.81 -4.57
N ILE A 128 -16.40 -8.64 -4.54
CA ILE A 128 -17.04 -7.33 -4.65
C ILE A 128 -17.64 -6.95 -3.31
N VAL A 129 -17.25 -5.79 -2.79
CA VAL A 129 -17.84 -5.24 -1.56
C VAL A 129 -18.87 -4.19 -1.93
N LYS A 130 -20.14 -4.47 -1.57
CA LYS A 130 -21.28 -3.55 -1.71
C LYS A 130 -21.62 -2.96 -0.35
N ALA A 131 -21.62 -1.65 -0.22
CA ALA A 131 -21.97 -0.96 1.03
C ALA A 131 -23.06 0.10 0.78
N PRO A 132 -24.10 0.21 1.62
CA PRO A 132 -25.17 1.19 1.44
C PRO A 132 -24.61 2.62 1.35
N GLY A 133 -24.99 3.34 0.28
CA GLY A 133 -24.56 4.72 0.06
C GLY A 133 -23.10 4.90 -0.40
N ARG A 134 -22.42 3.82 -0.78
CA ARG A 134 -21.06 3.88 -1.35
C ARG A 134 -21.00 3.12 -2.67
N ALA A 135 -20.09 3.52 -3.54
CA ALA A 135 -19.78 2.75 -4.74
C ALA A 135 -19.27 1.35 -4.36
N SER A 136 -19.63 0.37 -5.18
CA SER A 136 -19.06 -0.98 -5.10
C SER A 136 -17.56 -0.91 -5.37
N ARG A 137 -16.79 -1.79 -4.75
CA ARG A 137 -15.34 -1.87 -4.98
C ARG A 137 -14.86 -3.30 -5.17
N LEU A 138 -13.87 -3.46 -6.03
CA LEU A 138 -13.12 -4.68 -6.20
C LEU A 138 -12.16 -4.85 -5.02
N VAL A 139 -12.08 -6.06 -4.48
CA VAL A 139 -11.14 -6.40 -3.40
C VAL A 139 -10.44 -7.69 -3.78
N LEU A 140 -9.11 -7.67 -3.74
CA LEU A 140 -8.27 -8.85 -3.90
C LEU A 140 -7.90 -9.41 -2.53
N ASP A 141 -8.13 -10.71 -2.34
CA ASP A 141 -7.71 -11.44 -1.15
C ASP A 141 -6.41 -12.19 -1.42
N ASN A 142 -5.31 -11.60 -0.97
CA ASN A 142 -3.97 -12.16 -1.05
C ASN A 142 -3.61 -13.08 0.14
N SER A 143 -4.51 -13.23 1.12
CA SER A 143 -4.25 -14.08 2.27
C SER A 143 -4.37 -15.57 1.94
N VAL A 144 -5.15 -15.91 0.91
CA VAL A 144 -5.37 -17.29 0.44
C VAL A 144 -4.30 -17.80 -0.53
N CYS A 145 -3.51 -16.91 -1.13
CA CYS A 145 -2.44 -17.26 -2.06
C CYS A 145 -1.04 -17.20 -1.45
N ASN A 146 -0.96 -17.04 -0.12
CA ASN A 146 0.27 -16.91 0.67
C ASN A 146 1.14 -15.68 0.37
N THR A 147 0.72 -14.77 -0.53
CA THR A 147 1.54 -13.59 -0.87
C THR A 147 1.81 -12.71 0.35
N ASN A 148 0.79 -12.43 1.17
CA ASN A 148 0.94 -11.55 2.34
C ASN A 148 1.94 -12.09 3.37
N GLN A 149 1.94 -13.41 3.57
CA GLN A 149 2.80 -14.09 4.54
C GLN A 149 4.27 -14.08 4.10
N ASN A 150 4.52 -14.13 2.79
CA ASN A 150 5.87 -14.08 2.24
C ASN A 150 6.43 -12.64 2.12
N CYS A 151 5.59 -11.60 2.18
CA CYS A 151 6.06 -10.22 2.15
C CYS A 151 6.60 -9.78 3.51
N THR A 152 7.86 -9.35 3.53
CA THR A 152 8.52 -8.84 4.75
C THR A 152 8.82 -7.35 4.64
N VAL A 153 8.30 -6.57 5.60
CA VAL A 153 8.62 -5.15 5.77
C VAL A 153 9.57 -4.98 6.97
N PRO A 154 10.77 -4.39 6.79
CA PRO A 154 11.81 -4.38 7.82
C PRO A 154 11.58 -3.35 8.94
N GLU A 155 10.69 -2.39 8.73
CA GLU A 155 10.42 -1.29 9.65
C GLU A 155 8.92 -1.17 9.91
N GLN A 156 8.58 -0.61 11.07
CA GLN A 156 7.20 -0.42 11.50
C GLN A 156 6.98 0.98 12.07
N PHE A 157 5.83 1.55 11.78
CA PHE A 157 5.31 2.74 12.43
C PHE A 157 4.23 2.33 13.43
N SER A 158 4.09 3.09 14.51
CA SER A 158 3.00 2.94 15.46
C SER A 158 2.12 4.18 15.35
N LEU A 159 0.85 3.99 15.06
CA LEU A 159 -0.11 5.08 15.13
C LEU A 159 -0.39 5.41 16.61
N PRO A 160 -0.57 6.70 16.95
CA PRO A 160 -1.01 7.07 18.30
C PRO A 160 -2.37 6.44 18.58
N SER A 161 -2.55 5.94 19.80
CA SER A 161 -3.82 5.42 20.28
C SER A 161 -4.81 6.56 20.54
N LEU A 162 -6.09 6.23 20.72
CA LEU A 162 -7.10 7.21 21.14
C LEU A 162 -6.72 7.87 22.48
N GLN A 163 -6.04 7.13 23.38
CA GLN A 163 -5.58 7.66 24.65
C GLN A 163 -4.45 8.68 24.47
N ASP A 164 -3.50 8.40 23.57
CA ASP A 164 -2.43 9.35 23.22
C ASP A 164 -3.02 10.64 22.66
N ILE A 165 -4.05 10.52 21.81
CA ILE A 165 -4.79 11.66 21.26
C ILE A 165 -5.48 12.44 22.38
N GLN A 166 -6.24 11.77 23.26
CA GLN A 166 -6.93 12.41 24.38
C GLN A 166 -5.97 13.14 25.33
N ALA A 167 -4.82 12.54 25.64
CA ALA A 167 -3.81 13.16 26.49
C ALA A 167 -3.15 14.38 25.85
N ALA A 168 -3.04 14.41 24.52
CA ALA A 168 -2.48 15.53 23.77
C ALA A 168 -3.45 16.72 23.61
N PHE A 169 -4.75 16.52 23.84
CA PHE A 169 -5.73 17.61 23.85
C PHE A 169 -5.79 18.25 25.25
N PRO A 170 -5.37 19.51 25.41
CA PRO A 170 -5.56 20.21 26.67
C PRO A 170 -7.06 20.30 26.98
N ALA A 171 -7.42 20.14 28.25
CA ALA A 171 -8.78 20.40 28.72
C ALA A 171 -9.14 21.83 28.30
N ARG A 172 -10.14 21.98 27.42
CA ARG A 172 -10.69 23.29 27.13
C ARG A 172 -11.40 23.76 28.39
N GLU A 173 -10.99 24.91 28.93
CA GLU A 173 -11.80 25.62 29.91
C GLU A 173 -13.07 26.11 29.19
N ASP A 174 -14.09 25.28 29.15
CA ASP A 174 -15.40 25.69 28.62
C ASP A 174 -16.03 26.65 29.63
N SER A 175 -15.93 27.94 29.33
CA SER A 175 -16.73 29.01 29.93
C SER A 175 -18.06 29.17 29.19
N SER A 176 -18.84 28.09 29.02
CA SER A 176 -20.29 28.16 28.72
C SER A 176 -20.93 26.77 28.70
N PRO A 177 -22.23 26.64 29.04
CA PRO A 177 -22.88 25.37 29.32
C PRO A 177 -23.45 24.65 28.08
N ASP A 178 -22.84 24.80 26.91
CA ASP A 178 -23.34 24.15 25.69
C ASP A 178 -22.53 22.90 25.36
N ARG A 179 -23.03 21.78 25.88
CA ARG A 179 -22.55 20.40 25.66
C ARG A 179 -22.32 20.09 24.17
N GLY A 180 -21.06 20.12 23.75
CA GLY A 180 -20.60 19.39 22.56
C GLY A 180 -20.56 17.89 22.84
N LEU A 181 -21.34 17.13 22.08
CA LEU A 181 -21.46 15.67 22.14
C LEU A 181 -20.09 14.97 22.08
N LEU A 182 -19.66 14.38 23.19
CA LEU A 182 -18.84 13.16 23.25
C LEU A 182 -19.07 12.48 24.62
N GLY A 183 -20.34 12.33 24.98
CA GLY A 183 -20.75 11.61 26.19
C GLY A 183 -20.97 10.14 25.88
N LEU A 184 -19.91 9.32 25.89
CA LEU A 184 -20.08 7.89 26.11
C LEU A 184 -20.38 7.70 27.60
N ARG A 185 -21.67 7.55 27.92
CA ARG A 185 -22.09 7.04 29.22
C ARG A 185 -21.57 5.60 29.34
N GLN A 186 -20.56 5.39 30.18
CA GLN A 186 -20.40 4.08 30.82
C GLN A 186 -21.61 3.92 31.76
N GLN A 187 -22.41 2.88 31.52
CA GLN A 187 -23.32 2.34 32.53
C GLN A 187 -22.57 1.27 33.32
N ASP A 188 -22.85 1.25 34.62
CA ASP A 188 -22.28 0.38 35.65
C ASP A 188 -22.43 -1.12 35.37
#